data_AF-A0A959CE31-F1
#
_entry.id   AF-A0A959CE31-F1
#
_cell.length_a   1.000
_cell.length_b   1.000
_cell.length_c   1.000
_cell.angle_alpha   90.00
_cell.angle_beta   90.00
_cell.angle_gamma   90.00
#
_symmetry.space_group_name_H-M   'P 1'
#
loop_
_entity.id
_entity.type
_entity.pdbx_description
1 polymer ?
#
loop_
_entity_poly.entity_id
_entity_poly.type
_entity_poly.pdbx_seq_one_letter_code
_entity_poly.pdbx_strand_id
1 'polypeptide(L)'
;PVSQNMDGSYQFAPRQMSLDTGLLKGIAGTTHGIFYRARSSDDLRAIYSEIESLEKTKVVRSTVRRSTDMFFWFLNVAFCLLVLELLLRWGPLRVITV
;
A
#
# COMPACT_ATOMS: atom_id res chain seq x y z
N PRO A 1 -26.57 5.77 21.35
CA PRO A 1 -27.23 6.64 22.36
C PRO A 1 -28.74 6.54 22.18
N VAL A 2 -29.48 6.22 23.24
CA VAL A 2 -30.95 6.08 23.20
C VAL A 2 -31.64 7.36 23.66
N SER A 3 -30.97 8.17 24.49
CA SER A 3 -31.41 9.53 24.83
C SER A 3 -30.21 10.39 25.23
N GLN A 4 -30.32 11.71 25.05
CA GLN A 4 -29.37 12.67 25.59
C GLN A 4 -30.04 13.37 26.79
N ASN A 5 -29.35 13.37 27.94
CA ASN A 5 -29.84 14.04 29.14
C ASN A 5 -29.79 15.56 28.95
N MET A 6 -30.56 16.29 29.76
CA MET A 6 -30.53 17.78 29.77
C MET A 6 -29.15 18.35 30.12
N ASP A 7 -28.30 17.54 30.76
CA ASP A 7 -26.90 17.83 31.09
C ASP A 7 -25.91 17.51 29.94
N GLY A 8 -26.41 17.16 28.75
CA GLY A 8 -25.59 16.84 27.58
C GLY A 8 -24.97 15.43 27.57
N SER A 9 -25.05 14.70 28.70
CA SER A 9 -24.58 13.31 28.79
C SER A 9 -25.44 12.33 27.99
N TYR A 10 -24.82 11.30 27.41
CA TYR A 10 -25.51 10.29 26.59
C TYR A 10 -25.92 9.07 27.41
N GLN A 11 -27.19 8.69 27.36
CA GLN A 11 -27.64 7.39 27.87
C GLN A 11 -27.54 6.32 26.77
N PHE A 12 -26.84 5.24 27.06
CA PHE A 12 -26.77 4.06 26.21
C PHE A 12 -27.67 2.99 26.82
N ALA A 13 -28.74 2.59 26.10
CA ALA A 13 -29.51 1.43 26.53
C ALA A 13 -28.67 0.15 26.34
N PRO A 14 -28.82 -0.84 27.24
CA PRO A 14 -28.23 -2.15 27.04
C PRO A 14 -28.80 -2.75 25.75
N ARG A 15 -27.96 -2.82 24.71
CA ARG A 15 -28.31 -3.47 23.45
C ARG A 15 -27.88 -4.92 23.57
N GLN A 16 -28.86 -5.83 23.55
CA GLN A 16 -28.56 -7.26 23.51
C GLN A 16 -27.98 -7.60 22.14
N MET A 17 -26.66 -7.68 22.07
CA MET A 17 -25.95 -8.09 20.86
C MET A 17 -25.86 -9.62 20.88
N SER A 18 -26.69 -10.28 20.09
CA SER A 18 -26.53 -11.71 19.84
C SER A 18 -25.37 -11.90 18.87
N LEU A 19 -24.17 -12.15 19.41
CA LEU A 19 -23.00 -12.42 18.60
C LEU A 19 -22.99 -13.91 18.24
N ASP A 20 -23.25 -14.24 16.99
CA ASP A 20 -23.16 -15.63 16.50
C ASP A 20 -21.69 -16.04 16.34
N THR A 21 -21.14 -16.58 17.42
CA THR A 21 -19.77 -17.08 17.44
C THR A 21 -19.59 -18.33 16.57
N GLY A 22 -20.66 -19.05 16.24
CA GLY A 22 -20.60 -20.22 15.37
C GLY A 22 -20.32 -19.83 13.92
N LEU A 23 -21.06 -18.85 13.41
CA LEU A 23 -20.84 -18.28 12.09
C LEU A 23 -19.43 -17.69 11.94
N LEU A 24 -18.99 -16.90 12.92
CA LEU A 24 -17.66 -16.28 12.91
C LEU A 24 -16.53 -17.33 12.90
N LYS A 25 -16.68 -18.42 13.67
CA LYS A 25 -15.74 -19.53 13.65
C LYS A 25 -15.73 -20.27 12.31
N GLY A 26 -16.91 -20.42 11.68
CA GLY A 26 -17.05 -20.99 10.34
C GLY A 26 -16.32 -20.18 9.27
N ILE A 27 -16.48 -18.86 9.27
CA ILE A 27 -15.78 -17.96 8.34
C ILE A 27 -14.25 -18.08 8.52
N ALA A 28 -13.77 -18.04 9.77
CA ALA A 28 -12.34 -18.17 10.07
C ALA A 28 -11.77 -19.51 9.55
N GLY A 29 -12.49 -20.62 9.73
CA GLY A 29 -12.10 -21.92 9.17
C GLY A 29 -12.00 -21.91 7.64
N THR A 30 -12.99 -21.31 6.96
CA THR A 30 -13.02 -21.22 5.49
C THR A 30 -11.87 -20.37 4.94
N THR A 31 -11.49 -19.29 5.62
CA THR A 31 -10.41 -18.39 5.18
C THR A 31 -9.03 -18.76 5.72
N HIS A 32 -8.92 -19.88 6.46
CA HIS A 32 -7.70 -20.29 7.17
C HIS A 32 -7.22 -19.24 8.20
N GLY A 33 -8.14 -18.40 8.69
CA GLY A 33 -7.91 -17.46 9.77
C GLY A 33 -8.19 -18.07 11.15
N ILE A 34 -7.81 -17.36 12.20
CA ILE A 34 -8.06 -17.75 13.59
C ILE A 34 -9.15 -16.86 14.18
N PHE A 35 -10.14 -17.47 14.83
CA PHE A 35 -11.18 -16.74 15.56
C PHE A 35 -10.73 -16.45 16.99
N TYR A 36 -10.70 -15.17 17.36
CA TYR A 36 -10.42 -14.71 18.72
C TYR A 36 -11.65 -14.02 19.34
N ARG A 37 -11.84 -14.17 20.64
CA ARG A 37 -12.92 -13.51 21.39
C ARG A 37 -12.36 -12.78 22.60
N ALA A 38 -12.30 -11.46 22.53
CA ALA A 38 -11.98 -10.62 23.68
C ALA A 38 -13.24 -10.35 24.53
N ARG A 39 -13.16 -10.52 25.85
CA ARG A 39 -14.21 -10.11 26.80
C ARG A 39 -13.80 -8.90 27.64
N SER A 40 -12.51 -8.64 27.73
CA SER A 40 -11.92 -7.50 28.43
C SER A 40 -10.96 -6.72 27.50
N SER A 41 -10.56 -5.52 27.94
CA SER A 41 -9.50 -4.74 27.27
C SER A 41 -8.15 -5.43 27.29
N ASP A 42 -7.86 -6.22 28.33
CA ASP A 42 -6.61 -6.95 28.46
C ASP A 42 -6.58 -8.16 27.52
N ASP A 43 -7.69 -8.88 27.37
CA ASP A 43 -7.81 -9.97 26.39
C ASP A 43 -7.53 -9.47 24.98
N LEU A 44 -8.10 -8.30 24.65
CA LEU A 44 -7.90 -7.67 23.34
C LEU A 44 -6.42 -7.36 23.11
N ARG A 45 -5.74 -6.82 24.11
CA ARG A 45 -4.32 -6.46 24.04
C ARG A 45 -3.43 -7.69 23.89
N ALA A 46 -3.76 -8.78 24.58
CA ALA A 46 -3.08 -10.07 24.46
C ALA A 46 -3.24 -10.67 23.05
N ILE A 47 -4.46 -10.67 22.50
CA ILE A 47 -4.74 -11.14 21.13
C ILE A 47 -3.90 -10.37 20.11
N TYR A 48 -3.84 -9.04 20.21
CA TYR A 48 -3.01 -8.24 19.31
C TYR A 48 -1.52 -8.52 19.45
N SER A 49 -1.03 -8.75 20.67
CA SER A 49 0.38 -9.12 20.89
C SER A 49 0.74 -10.49 20.30
N GLU A 50 -0.19 -11.44 20.33
CA GLU A 50 0.00 -12.76 19.71
C GLU A 50 -0.01 -12.67 18.18
N ILE A 51 -0.90 -11.85 17.61
CA ILE A 51 -0.93 -11.57 16.16
C ILE A 51 0.40 -10.92 15.71
N GLU A 52 0.89 -9.94 16.46
CA GLU A 52 2.17 -9.27 16.18
C GLU A 52 3.35 -10.25 16.25
N SER A 53 3.33 -11.19 17.20
CA SER A 53 4.36 -12.24 17.30
C SER A 53 4.34 -13.24 16.12
N LEU A 54 3.19 -13.42 15.46
CA LEU A 54 3.03 -14.33 14.32
C LEU A 54 3.33 -13.66 12.97
N GLU A 55 3.44 -12.32 12.92
CA GLU A 55 3.86 -11.56 11.73
C GLU A 55 5.36 -11.77 11.46
N LYS A 56 5.69 -12.81 10.69
CA LYS A 56 7.08 -13.10 10.28
C LYS A 56 7.69 -12.12 9.28
N THR A 57 6.95 -11.10 8.84
CA THR A 57 7.46 -10.15 7.86
C THR A 57 6.82 -8.80 8.10
N LYS A 58 7.58 -7.86 8.68
CA LYS A 58 7.47 -6.45 8.31
C LYS A 58 7.57 -6.45 6.79
N VAL A 59 6.44 -6.37 6.08
CA VAL A 59 6.47 -6.21 4.63
C VAL A 59 7.00 -4.80 4.41
N VAL A 60 8.32 -4.66 4.47
CA VAL A 60 9.03 -3.65 3.69
C VAL A 60 8.70 -4.09 2.28
N ARG A 61 7.56 -3.63 1.78
CA ARG A 61 7.25 -3.64 0.37
C ARG A 61 8.37 -2.78 -0.18
N SER A 62 9.51 -3.40 -0.50
CA SER A 62 10.40 -2.92 -1.52
C SER A 62 9.49 -2.88 -2.72
N THR A 63 8.79 -1.76 -2.88
CA THR A 63 8.22 -1.34 -4.13
C THR A 63 9.44 -1.25 -5.01
N VAL A 64 9.84 -2.38 -5.59
CA VAL A 64 10.73 -2.43 -6.73
C VAL A 64 9.87 -1.83 -7.81
N ARG A 65 9.83 -0.49 -7.80
CA ARG A 65 9.21 0.29 -8.86
C ARG A 65 10.05 -0.06 -10.06
N ARG A 66 9.55 -0.96 -10.90
CA ARG A 66 10.14 -1.26 -12.18
C ARG A 66 9.87 -0.03 -13.06
N SER A 67 10.59 1.05 -12.83
CA SER A 67 10.64 2.16 -13.75
C SER A 67 11.37 1.65 -14.98
N THR A 68 10.62 1.37 -16.03
CA THR A 68 11.20 1.17 -17.35
C THR A 68 11.62 2.55 -17.83
N ASP A 69 12.89 2.89 -17.62
CA ASP A 69 13.43 4.20 -18.01
C ASP A 69 13.53 4.29 -19.53
N MET A 70 12.51 4.85 -20.18
CA MET A 70 12.50 5.13 -21.62
C MET A 70 13.48 6.26 -22.01
N PHE A 71 14.13 6.91 -21.05
CA PHE A 71 15.03 8.04 -21.26
C PHE A 71 16.21 7.70 -22.17
N PHE A 72 16.70 6.45 -22.13
CA PHE A 72 17.80 6.02 -23.00
C PHE A 72 17.51 6.20 -24.48
N TRP A 73 16.26 6.03 -24.92
CA TRP A 73 15.91 6.22 -26.32
C TRP A 73 16.04 7.68 -26.74
N PHE A 74 15.50 8.60 -25.94
CA PHE A 74 15.62 10.05 -26.19
C PHE A 74 17.07 10.53 -26.12
N LEU A 75 17.86 10.01 -25.17
CA LEU A 75 19.28 10.35 -25.02
C LEU A 75 20.09 9.93 -26.27
N ASN A 76 19.84 8.73 -26.80
CA ASN A 76 20.52 8.26 -28.02
C ASN A 76 20.15 9.09 -29.25
N VAL A 77 18.88 9.47 -29.40
CA VAL A 77 18.45 10.34 -30.51
C VAL A 77 19.15 11.70 -30.44
N ALA A 78 19.18 12.32 -29.26
CA ALA A 78 19.85 13.61 -29.07
C ALA A 78 21.36 13.51 -29.33
N PHE A 79 22.01 12.46 -28.84
CA PHE A 79 23.43 12.22 -29.07
C PHE A 79 23.75 12.03 -30.56
N CYS A 80 22.95 11.26 -31.28
CA CYS A 80 23.11 11.05 -32.71
C CYS A 80 22.96 12.35 -33.51
N LEU A 81 21.98 13.19 -33.15
CA LEU A 81 21.76 14.50 -33.77
C LEU A 81 22.97 15.43 -33.57
N LEU A 82 23.56 15.43 -32.36
CA LEU A 82 24.74 16.23 -32.03
C LEU A 82 25.97 15.77 -32.83
N VAL A 83 26.20 14.46 -32.90
CA VAL A 83 27.29 13.90 -33.73
C VAL A 83 27.09 14.26 -35.20
N LEU A 84 25.86 14.17 -35.70
CA LEU A 84 25.52 14.55 -37.07
C LEU A 84 25.80 16.04 -37.32
N GLU A 85 25.42 16.93 -36.40
CA GLU A 85 25.73 18.36 -36.48
C GLU A 85 27.24 18.60 -36.57
N LEU A 86 28.02 17.95 -35.70
CA LEU A 86 29.48 18.12 -35.67
C LEU A 86 30.13 17.64 -36.98
N LEU A 87 29.65 16.51 -37.51
CA LEU A 87 30.14 15.93 -38.76
C LEU A 87 29.78 16.80 -39.97
N LEU A 88 28.56 17.35 -39.99
CA LEU A 88 28.12 18.34 -40.99
C LEU A 88 28.95 19.62 -40.92
N ARG A 89 29.28 20.09 -39.71
CA ARG A 89 30.11 21.28 -39.48
C ARG A 89 31.56 21.08 -39.94
N TRP A 90 32.10 19.87 -39.84
CA TRP A 90 33.50 19.57 -40.18
C TRP A 90 33.71 19.13 -41.64
N GLY A 91 32.69 18.59 -42.31
CA GLY A 91 32.83 18.03 -43.66
C GLY A 91 32.03 18.73 -44.77
N PRO A 92 30.78 18.29 -45.05
CA PRO A 92 30.15 18.46 -46.36
C PRO A 92 29.51 19.84 -46.64
N LEU A 93 29.16 20.64 -45.62
CA LEU A 93 28.57 21.97 -45.87
C LEU A 93 29.60 23.01 -46.33
N ARG A 94 30.88 22.84 -45.98
CA ARG A 94 31.94 23.71 -46.49
C ARG A 94 32.40 23.35 -47.90
N VAL A 95 32.30 22.08 -48.31
CA VAL A 95 32.78 21.62 -49.62
C VAL A 95 31.79 21.90 -50.76
N ILE A 96 30.49 22.04 -50.46
CA ILE A 96 29.43 22.33 -51.45
C ILE A 96 29.24 23.83 -51.71
N THR A 97 29.84 24.70 -50.89
CA THR A 97 29.71 26.17 -50.99
C THR A 97 31.03 26.88 -51.36
N VAL A 98 32.03 26.15 -51.84
CA VAL A 98 33.27 26.69 -52.46
C VAL A 98 33.39 26.19 -53.89
#